data_AF-A0A1V9Y693-F1
#
_entry.id   AF-A0A1V9Y693-F1
#
_cell.length_a   1.000
_cell.length_b   1.000
_cell.length_c   1.000
_cell.angle_alpha   90.00
_cell.angle_beta   90.00
_cell.angle_gamma   90.00
#
_symmetry.space_group_name_H-M   'P 1'
#
loop_
_entity.id
_entity.type
_entity.pdbx_description
1 polymer ?
#
loop_
_entity_poly.entity_id
_entity_poly.type
_entity_poly.pdbx_seq_one_letter_code
_entity_poly.pdbx_strand_id
1 'polypeptide(L)'
;MLVPTHSLAVHVNALAPKDQYISNAQRKRCALCLRRFHVFRRRHHCRLCGEVACSNCTQHVTLVLPGMASSTTRSCCKCIDVKCRPLPLGREAELEYWADAT
;
A
#
# COMPACT_ATOMS: atom_id res chain seq x y z
N MET A 1 4.42 -24.31 9.24
CA MET A 1 3.38 -23.53 8.54
C MET A 1 2.90 -22.41 9.46
N LEU A 2 3.56 -21.25 9.47
CA LEU A 2 3.11 -20.10 10.27
C LEU A 2 3.28 -18.84 9.43
N VAL A 3 2.20 -18.42 8.79
CA VAL A 3 2.09 -17.09 8.19
C VAL A 3 1.63 -16.18 9.33
N PRO A 4 2.40 -15.18 9.78
CA PRO A 4 1.92 -14.24 10.79
C PRO A 4 0.94 -13.29 10.10
N THR A 5 -0.32 -13.71 10.00
CA THR A 5 -1.42 -12.79 9.70
C THR A 5 -1.63 -11.94 10.95
N HIS A 6 -0.95 -10.78 11.00
CA HIS A 6 -1.36 -9.70 11.90
C HIS A 6 -2.82 -9.38 11.57
N SER A 7 -3.74 -9.97 12.32
CA SER A 7 -5.18 -9.76 12.19
C SER A 7 -5.51 -8.43 12.81
N LEU A 8 -5.20 -7.35 12.08
CA LEU A 8 -5.64 -6.01 12.42
C LEU A 8 -7.12 -5.91 12.05
N ALA A 9 -7.99 -5.97 13.06
CA ALA A 9 -9.40 -5.69 12.91
C ALA A 9 -9.58 -4.20 12.62
N VAL A 10 -9.70 -3.85 11.34
CA VAL A 10 -10.02 -2.47 10.93
C VAL A 10 -11.53 -2.34 10.81
N HIS A 11 -12.11 -1.35 11.52
CA HIS A 11 -13.53 -1.03 11.41
C HIS A 11 -13.87 -0.51 10.00
N VAL A 12 -15.02 -0.91 9.46
CA VAL A 12 -15.46 -0.49 8.11
C VAL A 12 -15.66 1.01 7.95
N ASN A 13 -15.94 1.73 9.04
CA ASN A 13 -16.04 3.19 9.04
C ASN A 13 -14.69 3.87 8.73
N ALA A 14 -13.59 3.11 8.73
CA ALA A 14 -12.28 3.59 8.31
C ALA A 14 -12.02 3.37 6.80
N LEU A 15 -12.97 2.84 6.03
CA LEU A 15 -12.85 2.73 4.58
C LEU A 15 -13.13 4.08 3.92
N ALA A 16 -12.22 4.51 3.04
CA ALA A 16 -12.43 5.71 2.25
C ALA A 16 -13.52 5.46 1.20
N PRO A 17 -14.45 6.42 0.99
CA PRO A 17 -15.36 6.42 -0.15
C PRO A 17 -14.59 6.32 -1.48
N LYS A 18 -15.11 5.51 -2.42
CA LYS A 18 -14.38 5.19 -3.67
C LYS A 18 -14.24 6.39 -4.60
N ASP A 19 -15.18 7.31 -4.57
CA ASP A 19 -15.17 8.60 -5.28
C ASP A 19 -14.06 9.54 -4.79
N GLN A 20 -13.53 9.31 -3.59
CA GLN A 20 -12.40 10.06 -3.03
C GLN A 20 -11.03 9.43 -3.34
N TYR A 21 -10.99 8.34 -4.11
CA TYR A 21 -9.73 7.69 -4.45
C TYR A 21 -8.93 8.56 -5.41
N ILE A 22 -7.64 8.70 -5.12
CA ILE A 22 -6.75 9.46 -5.99
C ILE A 22 -6.58 8.69 -7.29
N SER A 23 -6.74 9.39 -8.42
CA SER A 23 -6.60 8.78 -9.74
C SER A 23 -5.19 8.25 -9.96
N ASN A 24 -5.08 7.09 -10.60
CA ASN A 24 -3.80 6.52 -11.01
C ASN A 24 -2.97 7.50 -11.85
N ALA A 25 -3.63 8.32 -12.67
CA ALA A 25 -2.96 9.30 -13.53
C ALA A 25 -2.28 10.43 -12.72
N GLN A 26 -2.85 10.80 -11.57
CA GLN A 26 -2.31 11.85 -10.70
C GLN A 26 -1.08 11.40 -9.91
N ARG A 27 -0.86 10.09 -9.76
CA ARG A 27 0.26 9.53 -8.98
C ARG A 27 1.30 8.87 -9.87
N LYS A 28 2.40 9.58 -10.09
CA LYS A 28 3.61 9.06 -10.78
C LYS A 28 4.51 8.21 -9.87
N ARG A 29 4.42 8.40 -8.55
CA ARG A 29 5.25 7.76 -7.52
C ARG A 29 4.38 7.17 -6.42
N CYS A 30 4.86 6.11 -5.77
CA CYS A 30 4.22 5.52 -4.59
C CYS A 30 4.08 6.56 -3.47
N ALA A 31 2.88 6.71 -2.89
CA ALA A 31 2.64 7.67 -1.81
C ALA A 31 3.42 7.38 -0.51
N LEU A 32 3.96 6.17 -0.34
CA LEU A 32 4.71 5.77 0.85
C LEU A 32 6.23 5.76 0.62
N CYS A 33 6.70 5.05 -0.41
CA CYS A 33 8.14 4.89 -0.65
C CYS A 33 8.70 5.79 -1.75
N LEU A 34 7.88 6.68 -2.33
CA LEU A 34 8.26 7.70 -3.33
C LEU A 34 8.91 7.21 -4.63
N ARG A 35 9.03 5.90 -4.83
CA ARG A 35 9.56 5.28 -6.05
C ARG A 35 8.57 5.39 -7.20
N ARG A 36 9.08 5.69 -8.40
CA ARG A 36 8.29 5.84 -9.64
C ARG A 36 7.59 4.52 -9.99
N PHE A 37 6.32 4.62 -10.37
CA PHE A 37 5.59 3.48 -10.93
C PHE A 37 6.05 3.23 -12.37
N HIS A 38 6.09 1.95 -12.75
CA HIS A 38 6.43 1.48 -14.10
C HIS A 38 5.79 0.10 -14.33
N VAL A 39 6.15 -0.60 -15.40
CA VAL A 39 5.49 -1.85 -15.81
C VAL A 39 5.55 -2.94 -14.74
N PHE A 40 6.62 -3.03 -13.95
CA PHE A 40 6.77 -4.00 -12.86
C PHE A 40 6.33 -3.47 -11.49
N ARG A 41 6.42 -2.15 -11.25
CA ARG A 41 5.86 -1.49 -10.07
C ARG A 41 4.47 -0.93 -10.39
N ARG A 42 3.45 -1.76 -10.25
CA ARG A 42 2.04 -1.38 -10.48
C ARG A 42 1.48 -0.51 -9.34
N ARG A 43 0.40 0.21 -9.67
CA ARG A 43 -0.35 1.08 -8.76
C ARG A 43 -1.43 0.28 -8.03
N HIS A 44 -1.57 0.50 -6.73
CA HIS A 44 -2.62 -0.09 -5.91
C HIS A 44 -3.21 0.94 -4.96
N HIS A 45 -4.53 1.03 -4.93
CA HIS A 45 -5.22 1.91 -3.97
C HIS A 45 -5.20 1.33 -2.56
N CYS A 46 -5.00 2.19 -1.56
CA CYS A 46 -5.36 1.87 -0.19
C CYS A 46 -6.87 2.05 -0.04
N ARG A 47 -7.59 1.02 0.42
CA ARG A 47 -9.04 1.10 0.60
C ARG A 47 -9.45 1.89 1.84
N LEU A 48 -8.50 2.17 2.75
CA LEU A 48 -8.73 2.96 3.95
C LEU A 48 -8.55 4.47 3.74
N CYS A 49 -7.58 4.90 2.93
CA CYS A 49 -7.32 6.33 2.71
C CYS A 49 -7.39 6.80 1.25
N GLY A 50 -7.64 5.90 0.29
CA GLY A 50 -7.76 6.24 -1.14
C GLY A 50 -6.44 6.54 -1.87
N GLU A 51 -5.30 6.56 -1.17
CA GLU A 51 -3.98 6.81 -1.77
C GLU A 51 -3.49 5.71 -2.70
N VAL A 52 -2.53 6.06 -3.56
CA VAL A 52 -1.91 5.12 -4.51
C VAL A 52 -0.53 4.69 -4.04
N ALA A 53 -0.36 3.40 -3.79
CA ALA A 53 0.86 2.78 -3.28
C ALA A 53 1.30 1.57 -4.12
N CYS A 54 2.56 1.15 -3.98
CA CYS A 54 3.07 -0.07 -4.63
C CYS A 54 2.78 -1.32 -3.79
N SER A 55 2.94 -2.51 -4.39
CA SER A 55 2.69 -3.80 -3.71
C SER A 55 3.45 -3.94 -2.39
N ASN A 56 4.69 -3.46 -2.30
CA ASN A 56 5.50 -3.52 -1.07
C ASN A 56 5.06 -2.57 0.05
N CYS A 57 4.26 -1.55 -0.31
CA CYS A 57 3.73 -0.55 0.60
C CYS A 57 2.25 -0.81 0.93
N THR A 58 1.71 -1.94 0.50
CA THR A 58 0.34 -2.35 0.78
C THR A 58 0.30 -3.79 1.26
N GLN A 59 -0.67 -4.12 2.10
CA GLN A 59 -0.96 -5.50 2.51
C GLN A 59 -2.45 -5.76 2.42
N HIS A 60 -2.79 -7.03 2.24
CA HIS A 60 -4.16 -7.47 2.47
C HIS A 60 -4.36 -7.64 3.98
N VAL A 61 -5.44 -7.06 4.50
CA VAL A 61 -5.83 -7.15 5.91
C VAL A 61 -7.27 -7.64 6.00
N THR A 62 -7.55 -8.34 7.09
CA THR A 62 -8.88 -8.87 7.38
C THR A 62 -9.72 -7.80 8.07
N LEU A 63 -10.82 -7.42 7.44
CA LEU A 63 -11.90 -6.67 8.05
C LEU A 63 -12.76 -7.61 8.89
N VAL A 64 -12.90 -7.28 10.16
CA VAL A 64 -13.78 -7.98 11.08
C VAL A 64 -14.97 -7.07 11.35
N LEU A 65 -16.16 -7.59 11.06
CA LEU A 65 -17.42 -6.89 11.24
C LEU A 65 -18.22 -7.61 12.32
N PRO A 66 -18.66 -6.92 13.38
CA PRO A 66 -19.55 -7.51 14.38
C PRO A 66 -20.79 -8.11 13.70
N GLY A 67 -21.01 -9.41 13.88
CA GLY A 67 -22.17 -10.11 13.32
C GLY A 67 -22.10 -10.43 11.82
N MET A 68 -20.96 -10.26 11.16
CA MET A 68 -20.78 -10.65 9.74
C MET A 68 -19.52 -11.49 9.52
N ALA A 69 -19.47 -12.21 8.41
CA ALA A 69 -18.28 -12.92 7.98
C ALA A 69 -17.11 -11.95 7.77
N SER A 70 -15.91 -12.39 8.11
CA SER A 70 -14.70 -11.61 7.85
C SER A 70 -14.48 -11.43 6.34
N SER A 71 -13.97 -10.27 5.96
CA SER A 71 -13.66 -9.93 4.57
C SER A 71 -12.21 -9.45 4.47
N THR A 72 -11.60 -9.50 3.29
CA THR A 72 -10.21 -9.04 3.10
C THR A 72 -10.18 -7.78 2.24
N THR A 73 -9.40 -6.78 2.65
CA THR A 73 -9.20 -5.55 1.88
C THR A 73 -7.72 -5.20 1.75
N ARG A 74 -7.37 -4.33 0.81
CA ARG A 74 -5.99 -3.85 0.62
C ARG A 74 -5.78 -2.51 1.31
N SER A 75 -4.80 -2.44 2.19
CA SER A 75 -4.46 -1.23 2.95
C SER A 75 -2.99 -0.88 2.79
N CYS A 76 -2.68 0.43 2.76
CA CYS A 76 -1.29 0.86 2.82
C CYS A 76 -0.74 0.68 4.23
N CYS A 77 0.57 0.48 4.31
CA CYS A 77 1.27 0.26 5.57
C CYS A 77 1.06 1.38 6.60
N LYS A 78 0.85 2.63 6.14
CA LYS A 78 0.53 3.78 7.01
C LYS A 78 -0.82 3.62 7.72
N CYS A 79 -1.86 3.16 7.01
CA CYS A 79 -3.20 3.05 7.59
C CYS A 79 -3.36 1.90 8.58
N ILE A 80 -2.48 0.90 8.51
CA ILE A 80 -2.52 -0.27 9.38
C ILE A 80 -1.32 -0.30 10.35
N ASP A 81 -0.58 0.80 10.43
CA ASP A 81 0.59 1.00 11.30
C ASP A 81 1.57 -0.19 11.31
N VAL A 82 1.94 -0.64 10.11
CA VAL A 82 2.97 -1.69 9.95
C VAL A 82 4.13 -1.15 9.13
N LYS A 83 5.32 -1.70 9.35
CA LYS A 83 6.47 -1.38 8.49
C LYS A 83 6.20 -1.87 7.06
N CYS A 84 6.45 -1.01 6.08
CA CYS A 84 6.53 -1.45 4.68
C CYS A 84 7.58 -2.54 4.58
N ARG A 85 7.39 -3.52 3.67
CA ARG A 85 8.50 -4.41 3.34
C ARG A 85 9.62 -3.53 2.81
N PRO A 86 10.79 -3.45 3.48
CA PRO A 86 11.92 -2.82 2.85
C PRO A 86 12.16 -3.67 1.60
N LEU A 87 12.07 -3.07 0.42
CA LEU A 87 12.78 -3.73 -0.66
C LEU A 87 14.24 -3.69 -0.23
N PRO A 88 15.00 -4.79 -0.37
CA PRO A 88 16.44 -4.65 -0.32
C PRO A 88 16.76 -3.50 -1.27
N LEU A 89 17.56 -2.56 -0.78
CA LEU A 89 18.32 -1.66 -1.63
C LEU A 89 19.23 -2.57 -2.46
N GLY A 90 18.65 -3.25 -3.46
CA GLY A 90 19.41 -3.96 -4.47
C GLY A 90 20.26 -2.91 -5.15
N ARG A 91 21.48 -3.29 -5.52
CA ARG A 91 22.56 -2.45 -6.09
C ARG A 91 22.16 -1.55 -7.28
N GLU A 92 20.93 -1.67 -7.77
CA GLU A 92 20.35 -0.84 -8.84
C GLU A 92 19.64 0.43 -8.33
N ALA A 93 19.23 0.49 -7.05
CA ALA A 93 18.53 1.64 -6.49
C ALA A 93 19.44 2.85 -6.22
N GLU A 94 20.76 2.64 -6.15
CA GLU A 94 21.74 3.72 -5.97
C GLU A 94 21.96 4.47 -7.29
N LEU A 95 22.04 3.76 -8.42
CA LEU A 95 22.27 4.36 -9.74
C LEU A 95 21.10 5.25 -10.21
N GLU A 96 19.85 4.89 -9.92
CA GLU A 96 18.70 5.75 -10.24
C GLU A 96 18.60 6.99 -9.34
N TYR A 97 19.16 6.95 -8.12
CA TYR A 97 19.14 8.09 -7.19
C TYR A 97 20.12 9.18 -7.60
N TRP A 98 21.32 8.81 -8.07
CA TRP A 98 22.31 9.76 -8.58
C TRP A 98 22.03 10.23 -10.02
N ALA A 99 21.29 9.45 -10.83
CA ALA A 99 20.94 9.83 -12.20
C ALA A 99 19.83 10.89 -12.31
N ASP A 100 19.01 11.08 -11.27
CA ASP A 100 17.99 12.13 -11.18
C ASP A 100 18.50 13.39 -10.41
N ALA A 101 19.77 13.41 -9.97
CA ALA A 101 20.37 14.48 -9.15
C ALA A 101 21.29 15.44 -9.93
N THR A 102 21.25 15.37 -11.26
CA THR A 102 21.88 16.29 -12.24
C THR A 102 20.82 16.91 -13.12
#